data_AF-A0A534XBX0-F1
#
_entry.id   AF-A0A534XBX0-F1
#
_cell.length_a   1.000
_cell.length_b   1.000
_cell.length_c   1.000
_cell.angle_alpha   90.00
_cell.angle_beta   90.00
_cell.angle_gamma   90.00
#
_symmetry.space_group_name_H-M   'P 1'
#
loop_
_entity.id
_entity.type
_entity.pdbx_description
1 polymer ?
#
loop_
_entity_poly.entity_id
_entity_poly.type
_entity_poly.pdbx_seq_one_letter_code
_entity_poly.pdbx_strand_id
1 'polypeptide(L)'
;MRSVIVSLSMVFAIAALAPCAANARSVKRHLHPTGVDPDAQGVAVASIHAKAHRGKFRVSARNLNPGATFGISVAGVRIGSLTTNAAGSGTARFSSSPGGTTQFLGVDPRGKLVEVSDDRGEDVLETKMPGNTDDQGDVQCCLTDDDDDGTECEETTADECTAEGGTNMGTGSCFPNPCPTSPPTPDIQCCEPDEDGPECEEKSAAECSADGGVNMGTGSCEPNPCASTPPNTVRCCISEDEQGEQDDEQEDGPQTVLRKKRHGARSTRVPVSLAKDKDEDEDDDRDHPEPPECEQLTAAHCSEEGGTAIGPGSCEPNPCVSSPSGAFLN
;
A
#
# COMPACT_ATOMS: atom_id res chain seq x y z
N MET A 1 55.35 54.06 30.62
CA MET A 1 55.36 53.14 29.46
C MET A 1 53.91 52.76 29.21
N ARG A 2 53.36 53.19 28.07
CA ARG A 2 51.97 52.96 27.65
C ARG A 2 51.93 51.69 26.81
N SER A 3 51.16 50.68 27.21
CA SER A 3 50.84 49.54 26.35
C SER A 3 49.35 49.60 26.03
N VAL A 4 49.04 49.99 24.79
CA VAL A 4 47.70 49.98 24.21
C VAL A 4 47.52 48.60 23.57
N ILE A 5 46.59 47.81 24.08
CA ILE A 5 46.15 46.55 23.46
C ILE A 5 45.15 46.93 22.38
N VAL A 6 45.57 46.82 21.12
CA VAL A 6 44.70 46.99 19.95
C VAL A 6 44.04 45.64 19.66
N SER A 7 42.77 45.52 20.04
CA SER A 7 41.90 44.40 19.70
C SER A 7 41.56 44.44 18.20
N LEU A 8 42.06 43.47 17.44
CA LEU A 8 41.83 43.34 16.02
C LEU A 8 40.58 42.46 15.80
N SER A 9 39.42 43.10 15.59
CA SER A 9 38.18 42.42 15.23
C SER A 9 38.24 41.98 13.77
N MET A 10 38.47 40.69 13.53
CA MET A 10 38.45 40.07 12.20
C MET A 10 37.00 39.76 11.82
N VAL A 11 36.43 40.59 10.93
CA VAL A 11 35.12 40.38 10.33
C VAL A 11 35.25 39.24 9.31
N PHE A 12 34.68 38.07 9.61
CA PHE A 12 34.51 36.99 8.64
C PHE A 12 33.40 37.37 7.66
N ALA A 13 33.77 37.75 6.44
CA ALA A 13 32.85 37.89 5.33
C ALA A 13 32.44 36.48 4.86
N ILE A 14 31.23 36.05 5.21
CA ILE A 14 30.62 34.84 4.67
C ILE A 14 30.22 35.16 3.23
N ALA A 15 31.03 34.73 2.26
CA ALA A 15 30.67 34.74 0.86
C ALA A 15 29.59 33.66 0.64
N ALA A 16 28.33 34.07 0.47
CA ALA A 16 27.28 33.20 0.02
C ALA A 16 27.62 32.67 -1.38
N LEU A 17 28.02 31.40 -1.47
CA LEU A 17 28.09 30.69 -2.74
C LEU A 17 26.65 30.48 -3.20
N ALA A 18 26.18 31.30 -4.14
CA ALA A 18 24.96 31.02 -4.86
C ALA A 18 25.13 29.66 -5.58
N PRO A 19 24.20 28.70 -5.44
CA PRO A 19 24.27 27.46 -6.19
C PRO A 19 24.15 27.81 -7.68
N CYS A 20 25.22 27.53 -8.43
CA CYS A 20 25.16 27.56 -9.88
C CYS A 20 24.06 26.60 -10.32
N ALA A 21 22.99 27.14 -10.90
CA ALA A 21 22.02 26.33 -11.64
C ALA A 21 22.81 25.48 -12.65
N ALA A 22 22.86 24.16 -12.42
CA ALA A 22 23.54 23.23 -13.29
C ALA A 22 22.81 23.20 -14.64
N ASN A 23 23.29 24.01 -15.59
CA ASN A 23 22.81 23.99 -16.95
C ASN A 23 23.15 22.62 -17.56
N ALA A 24 22.16 21.92 -18.12
CA ALA A 24 22.42 20.63 -18.78
C ALA A 24 23.50 20.79 -19.84
N ARG A 25 24.59 20.03 -19.67
CA ARG A 25 25.72 20.05 -20.59
C ARG A 25 25.35 19.24 -21.82
N SER A 26 25.14 19.91 -22.95
CA SER A 26 24.89 19.20 -24.20
C SER A 26 26.14 18.43 -24.64
N VAL A 27 26.00 17.14 -24.89
CA VAL A 27 27.04 16.25 -25.38
C VAL A 27 26.83 16.02 -26.88
N LYS A 28 27.85 16.28 -27.68
CA LYS A 28 27.85 16.05 -29.13
C LYS A 28 28.81 14.92 -29.50
N ARG A 29 28.35 13.96 -30.30
CA ARG A 29 29.17 12.87 -30.86
C ARG A 29 28.94 12.72 -32.35
N HIS A 30 30.01 12.40 -33.07
CA HIS A 30 29.93 11.99 -34.46
C HIS A 30 29.46 10.54 -34.53
N LEU A 31 28.57 10.27 -35.48
CA LEU A 31 28.20 8.93 -35.87
C LEU A 31 29.18 8.44 -36.94
N HIS A 32 29.59 7.18 -36.83
CA HIS A 32 30.53 6.55 -37.73
C HIS A 32 29.78 5.58 -38.67
N PRO A 33 30.15 5.52 -39.95
CA PRO A 33 29.60 4.52 -40.87
C PRO A 33 29.98 3.10 -40.45
N THR A 34 29.04 2.18 -40.55
CA THR A 34 29.24 0.73 -40.31
C THR A 34 29.75 -0.01 -41.56
N GLY A 35 29.68 0.63 -42.73
CA GLY A 35 30.06 0.05 -44.03
C GLY A 35 28.89 -0.26 -44.97
N VAL A 36 27.64 -0.22 -44.48
CA VAL A 36 26.42 -0.34 -45.32
C VAL A 36 26.32 0.83 -46.30
N ASP A 37 26.61 2.04 -45.81
CA ASP A 37 26.78 3.25 -46.60
C ASP A 37 28.07 3.96 -46.12
N PRO A 38 29.20 3.81 -46.83
CA PRO A 38 30.49 4.32 -46.36
C PRO A 38 30.59 5.84 -46.41
N ASP A 39 29.75 6.51 -47.22
CA ASP A 39 29.76 7.96 -47.39
C ASP A 39 28.81 8.69 -46.44
N ALA A 40 27.99 7.92 -45.71
CA ALA A 40 27.07 8.42 -44.70
C ALA A 40 27.81 9.21 -43.62
N GLN A 41 27.20 10.30 -43.15
CA GLN A 41 27.74 11.11 -42.06
C GLN A 41 26.64 11.44 -41.09
N GLY A 42 26.95 11.41 -39.79
CA GLY A 42 25.97 11.79 -38.79
C GLY A 42 26.56 12.41 -37.53
N VAL A 43 25.67 13.03 -36.77
CA VAL A 43 25.94 13.61 -35.46
C VAL A 43 24.75 13.32 -34.55
N ALA A 44 25.06 12.81 -33.36
CA ALA A 44 24.13 12.69 -32.25
C ALA A 44 24.42 13.76 -31.20
N VAL A 45 23.38 14.41 -30.68
CA VAL A 45 23.48 15.42 -29.61
C VAL A 45 22.47 15.11 -28.52
N ALA A 46 22.94 14.89 -27.29
CA ALA A 46 22.10 14.70 -26.11
C ALA A 46 22.23 15.89 -25.14
N SER A 47 21.13 16.29 -24.54
CA SER A 47 21.07 17.28 -23.47
C SER A 47 20.07 16.77 -22.44
N ILE A 48 20.57 16.17 -21.36
CA ILE A 48 19.77 15.53 -20.31
C ILE A 48 19.86 16.37 -19.04
N HIS A 49 18.72 16.65 -18.43
CA HIS A 49 18.58 17.27 -17.11
C HIS A 49 18.11 16.18 -16.14
N ALA A 50 19.05 15.56 -15.42
CA ALA A 50 18.77 14.47 -14.49
C ALA A 50 17.70 14.89 -13.45
N LYS A 51 17.94 15.98 -12.72
CA LYS A 51 17.02 16.52 -11.70
C LYS A 51 15.62 16.89 -12.20
N ALA A 52 15.49 17.27 -13.48
CA ALA A 52 14.19 17.67 -14.02
C ALA A 52 13.49 16.50 -14.73
N HIS A 53 14.13 15.33 -14.81
CA HIS A 53 13.73 14.17 -15.63
C HIS A 53 13.38 14.58 -17.07
N ARG A 54 14.11 15.55 -17.63
CA ARG A 54 13.83 16.11 -18.97
C ARG A 54 15.05 16.02 -19.85
N GLY A 55 14.82 15.63 -21.09
CA GLY A 55 15.89 15.37 -22.03
C GLY A 55 15.52 15.79 -23.44
N LYS A 56 16.52 16.28 -24.17
CA LYS A 56 16.45 16.48 -25.62
C LYS A 56 17.55 15.67 -26.28
N PHE A 57 17.19 14.99 -27.35
CA PHE A 57 18.15 14.23 -28.15
C PHE A 57 17.91 14.52 -29.64
N ARG A 58 18.99 14.69 -30.39
CA ARG A 58 18.92 15.01 -31.81
C ARG A 58 19.90 14.15 -32.58
N VAL A 59 19.39 13.53 -33.64
CA VAL A 59 20.21 12.79 -34.61
C VAL A 59 20.07 13.51 -35.95
N SER A 60 21.20 13.94 -36.50
CA SER A 60 21.27 14.54 -37.82
C SER A 60 22.18 13.69 -38.70
N ALA A 61 21.73 13.36 -39.89
CA ALA A 61 22.50 12.57 -40.84
C ALA A 61 22.46 13.19 -42.25
N ARG A 62 23.49 12.89 -43.03
CA ARG A 62 23.73 13.37 -44.40
C ARG A 62 24.33 12.26 -45.23
N ASN A 63 24.23 12.39 -46.55
CA ASN A 63 24.71 11.42 -47.52
C ASN A 63 24.14 10.00 -47.33
N LEU A 64 22.94 9.90 -46.75
CA LEU A 64 22.19 8.65 -46.69
C LEU A 64 21.39 8.45 -47.99
N ASN A 65 20.81 7.27 -48.17
CA ASN A 65 19.84 7.04 -49.24
C ASN A 65 18.76 8.14 -49.28
N PRO A 66 18.58 8.85 -50.41
CA PRO A 66 17.60 9.92 -50.54
C PRO A 66 16.15 9.46 -50.42
N GLY A 67 15.31 10.25 -49.77
CA GLY A 67 13.87 9.97 -49.66
C GLY A 67 13.51 8.71 -48.85
N ALA A 68 14.45 8.18 -48.07
CA ALA A 68 14.28 6.96 -47.28
C ALA A 68 14.03 7.28 -45.81
N THR A 69 13.45 6.30 -45.09
CA THR A 69 13.21 6.38 -43.64
C THR A 69 14.11 5.41 -42.91
N PHE A 70 14.83 5.91 -41.92
CA PHE A 70 15.76 5.17 -41.08
C PHE A 70 15.18 5.05 -39.67
N GLY A 71 15.42 3.92 -39.01
CA GLY A 71 15.18 3.74 -37.59
C GLY A 71 16.27 4.39 -36.75
N ILE A 72 15.92 4.87 -35.56
CA ILE A 72 16.88 5.31 -34.56
C ILE A 72 16.69 4.47 -33.32
N SER A 73 17.76 3.84 -32.87
CA SER A 73 17.80 2.98 -31.71
C SER A 73 18.82 3.46 -30.68
N VAL A 74 18.52 3.25 -29.41
CA VAL A 74 19.43 3.53 -28.28
C VAL A 74 19.48 2.29 -27.42
N ALA A 75 20.66 1.70 -27.27
CA ALA A 75 20.87 0.39 -26.63
C ALA A 75 19.92 -0.70 -27.17
N GLY A 76 19.72 -0.73 -28.50
CA GLY A 76 18.80 -1.67 -29.16
C GLY A 76 17.31 -1.33 -29.06
N VAL A 77 16.91 -0.32 -28.28
CA VAL A 77 15.50 0.11 -28.19
C VAL A 77 15.22 1.15 -29.28
N ARG A 78 14.27 0.87 -30.17
CA ARG A 78 13.88 1.80 -31.24
C ARG A 78 13.05 2.95 -30.69
N ILE A 79 13.64 4.16 -30.66
CA ILE A 79 13.01 5.36 -30.10
C ILE A 79 12.26 6.20 -31.15
N GLY A 80 12.52 5.96 -32.43
CA GLY A 80 11.79 6.60 -33.51
C GLY A 80 12.49 6.48 -34.86
N SER A 81 12.31 7.50 -35.70
CA SER A 81 12.75 7.47 -37.09
C SER A 81 13.26 8.81 -37.62
N LEU A 82 14.01 8.74 -38.71
CA LEU A 82 14.60 9.83 -39.46
C LEU A 82 14.26 9.67 -40.94
N THR A 83 13.59 10.64 -41.55
CA THR A 83 13.38 10.65 -43.00
C THR A 83 14.35 11.62 -43.67
N THR A 84 14.96 11.17 -44.77
CA THR A 84 15.88 11.98 -45.58
C THR A 84 15.16 12.71 -46.70
N ASN A 85 15.68 13.85 -47.09
CA ASN A 85 15.23 14.58 -48.27
C ASN A 85 15.88 14.01 -49.56
N ALA A 86 15.60 14.65 -50.71
CA ALA A 86 16.17 14.28 -52.00
C ALA A 86 17.72 14.37 -52.08
N ALA A 87 18.36 15.03 -51.11
CA ALA A 87 19.82 15.12 -50.99
C ALA A 87 20.38 14.15 -49.91
N GLY A 88 19.60 13.19 -49.43
CA GLY A 88 20.07 12.22 -48.44
C GLY A 88 20.30 12.80 -47.04
N SER A 89 19.72 13.97 -46.75
CA SER A 89 19.87 14.64 -45.45
C SER A 89 18.59 14.59 -44.63
N GLY A 90 18.72 14.27 -43.34
CA GLY A 90 17.59 14.17 -42.41
C GLY A 90 17.95 14.67 -41.02
N THR A 91 16.94 15.01 -40.21
CA THR A 91 17.13 15.24 -38.77
C THR A 91 15.93 14.77 -37.98
N ALA A 92 16.20 13.97 -36.95
CA ALA A 92 15.24 13.49 -35.98
C ALA A 92 15.48 14.21 -34.65
N ARG A 93 14.39 14.62 -34.02
CA ARG A 93 14.40 15.33 -32.74
C ARG A 93 13.56 14.54 -31.77
N PHE A 94 14.09 14.36 -30.58
CA PHE A 94 13.47 13.61 -29.50
C PHE A 94 13.43 14.47 -28.24
N SER A 95 12.34 14.36 -27.49
CA SER A 95 12.14 15.08 -26.23
C SER A 95 11.37 14.18 -25.27
N SER A 96 11.61 14.32 -23.96
CA SER A 96 10.73 13.73 -22.94
C SER A 96 9.34 14.36 -22.92
N SER A 97 9.21 15.56 -23.48
CA SER A 97 7.94 16.24 -23.70
C SER A 97 7.84 16.59 -25.18
N PRO A 98 7.43 15.62 -26.00
CA PRO A 98 7.34 15.82 -27.43
C PRO A 98 6.26 16.85 -27.74
N GLY A 99 6.55 17.70 -28.72
CA GLY A 99 5.61 18.67 -29.28
C GLY A 99 5.89 18.85 -30.78
N GLY A 100 4.83 19.03 -31.56
CA GLY A 100 4.92 19.16 -33.01
C GLY A 100 5.55 17.93 -33.67
N THR A 101 6.63 18.13 -34.44
CA THR A 101 7.37 17.07 -35.16
C THR A 101 8.44 16.37 -34.30
N THR A 102 8.45 16.63 -33.00
CA THR A 102 9.41 16.04 -32.06
C THR A 102 8.88 14.69 -31.58
N GLN A 103 9.72 13.66 -31.64
CA GLN A 103 9.42 12.30 -31.20
C GLN A 103 9.70 12.14 -29.70
N PHE A 104 9.16 11.09 -29.09
CA PHE A 104 9.38 10.81 -27.68
C PHE A 104 10.78 10.22 -27.46
N LEU A 105 11.53 10.72 -26.46
CA LEU A 105 12.89 10.23 -26.19
C LEU A 105 12.91 8.93 -25.37
N GLY A 106 12.04 8.79 -24.36
CA GLY A 106 11.77 7.54 -23.64
C GLY A 106 12.94 6.79 -22.94
N VAL A 107 14.19 7.11 -23.23
CA VAL A 107 15.39 6.45 -22.75
C VAL A 107 16.52 7.46 -22.63
N ASP A 108 17.46 7.23 -21.70
CA ASP A 108 18.69 8.01 -21.62
C ASP A 108 19.72 7.56 -22.67
N PRO A 109 20.11 8.44 -23.61
CA PRO A 109 21.18 8.14 -24.57
C PRO A 109 22.58 8.16 -23.95
N ARG A 110 22.80 8.73 -22.75
CA ARG A 110 24.14 8.80 -22.13
C ARG A 110 24.69 7.41 -21.86
N GLY A 111 25.97 7.19 -22.19
CA GLY A 111 26.64 5.89 -22.01
C GLY A 111 26.17 4.75 -22.92
N LYS A 112 25.10 4.96 -23.71
CA LYS A 112 24.49 3.94 -24.57
C LYS A 112 25.02 4.00 -26.02
N LEU A 113 24.86 2.89 -26.72
CA LEU A 113 25.07 2.81 -28.17
C LEU A 113 23.87 3.45 -28.87
N VAL A 114 24.13 4.34 -29.83
CA VAL A 114 23.14 4.96 -30.69
C VAL A 114 23.34 4.42 -32.10
N GLU A 115 22.28 3.91 -32.70
CA GLU A 115 22.29 3.29 -34.02
C GLU A 115 21.25 3.97 -34.92
N VAL A 116 21.59 4.12 -36.20
CA VAL A 116 20.69 4.55 -37.26
C VAL A 116 20.62 3.45 -38.30
N SER A 117 19.49 2.75 -38.38
CA SER A 117 19.32 1.55 -39.19
C SER A 117 18.42 1.84 -40.40
N ASP A 118 18.63 1.15 -41.51
CA ASP A 118 17.79 1.24 -42.71
C ASP A 118 16.44 0.48 -42.54
N ASP A 119 15.68 0.37 -43.62
CA ASP A 119 14.39 -0.34 -43.66
C ASP A 119 14.53 -1.88 -43.57
N ARG A 120 15.73 -2.40 -43.81
CA ARG A 120 16.10 -3.82 -43.66
C ARG A 120 16.60 -4.13 -42.25
N GLY A 121 16.77 -3.10 -41.41
CA GLY A 121 17.28 -3.21 -40.06
C GLY A 121 18.81 -3.31 -39.99
N GLU A 122 19.52 -2.98 -41.08
CA GLU A 122 20.98 -2.91 -41.07
C GLU A 122 21.41 -1.53 -40.54
N ASP A 123 22.28 -1.53 -39.52
CA ASP A 123 22.81 -0.28 -38.97
C ASP A 123 23.74 0.38 -39.98
N VAL A 124 23.46 1.63 -40.33
CA VAL A 124 24.23 2.43 -41.30
C VAL A 124 25.21 3.36 -40.59
N LEU A 125 24.78 3.90 -39.45
CA LEU A 125 25.56 4.82 -38.63
C LEU A 125 25.46 4.41 -37.15
N GLU A 126 26.58 4.45 -36.45
CA GLU A 126 26.62 4.13 -35.02
C GLU A 126 27.56 5.05 -34.22
N THR A 127 27.28 5.22 -32.92
CA THR A 127 28.22 5.81 -31.97
C THR A 127 27.87 5.44 -30.54
N LYS A 128 28.88 5.22 -29.70
CA LYS A 128 28.68 5.19 -28.25
C LYS A 128 28.69 6.62 -27.71
N MET A 129 27.59 7.02 -27.09
CA MET A 129 27.52 8.27 -26.35
C MET A 129 28.37 8.14 -25.07
N PRO A 130 29.12 9.18 -24.68
CA PRO A 130 29.82 9.13 -23.40
C PRO A 130 28.79 9.04 -22.27
N GLY A 131 29.10 8.25 -21.25
CA GLY A 131 28.39 8.30 -19.97
C GLY A 131 28.85 9.53 -19.18
N ASN A 132 28.19 9.84 -18.07
CA ASN A 132 28.85 10.70 -17.10
C ASN A 132 29.97 9.86 -16.47
N THR A 133 31.16 10.42 -16.40
CA THR A 133 32.33 9.73 -15.83
C THR A 133 32.31 9.67 -14.31
N ASP A 134 31.38 10.40 -13.68
CA ASP A 134 31.19 10.47 -12.24
C ASP A 134 30.28 9.33 -11.73
N ASP A 135 29.42 8.74 -12.58
CA ASP A 135 28.41 7.72 -12.23
C ASP A 135 28.95 6.27 -12.12
N GLN A 136 30.26 6.06 -11.95
CA GLN A 136 30.81 4.70 -11.83
C GLN A 136 30.53 4.12 -10.44
N GLY A 137 29.30 3.63 -10.25
CA GLY A 137 28.83 3.05 -9.00
C GLY A 137 27.51 3.63 -8.51
N ASP A 138 27.00 4.66 -9.20
CA ASP A 138 25.73 5.27 -8.85
C ASP A 138 24.56 4.36 -9.24
N VAL A 139 23.57 4.37 -8.39
CA VAL A 139 22.29 3.71 -8.55
C VAL A 139 21.22 4.77 -8.75
N GLN A 140 20.13 4.39 -9.39
CA GLN A 140 18.89 5.14 -9.35
C GLN A 140 18.31 4.98 -7.95
N CYS A 141 18.15 6.07 -7.21
CA CYS A 141 17.57 6.07 -5.88
C CYS A 141 16.24 6.79 -5.89
N CYS A 142 15.19 6.14 -5.39
CA CYS A 142 13.88 6.75 -5.22
C CYS A 142 13.71 7.24 -3.80
N LEU A 143 13.77 8.55 -3.61
CA LEU A 143 13.54 9.22 -2.33
C LEU A 143 12.07 9.65 -2.28
N THR A 144 11.40 9.40 -1.16
CA THR A 144 10.09 10.00 -0.87
C THR A 144 10.34 11.40 -0.31
N ASP A 145 9.82 12.43 -0.97
CA ASP A 145 9.76 13.76 -0.38
C ASP A 145 8.70 13.75 0.73
N ASP A 146 9.05 14.23 1.93
CA ASP A 146 8.11 14.32 3.06
C ASP A 146 7.00 15.38 2.85
N ASP A 147 7.13 16.23 1.82
CA ASP A 147 6.29 17.41 1.58
C ASP A 147 5.44 17.36 0.29
N ASP A 148 5.65 16.38 -0.60
CA ASP A 148 4.88 16.17 -1.84
C ASP A 148 4.72 14.65 -2.04
N ASP A 149 3.51 14.17 -2.38
CA ASP A 149 3.16 12.74 -2.55
C ASP A 149 3.91 11.99 -3.70
N GLY A 150 5.07 12.51 -4.13
CA GLY A 150 5.88 11.97 -5.21
C GLY A 150 7.22 11.43 -4.72
N THR A 151 7.60 10.25 -5.20
CA THR A 151 8.99 9.80 -5.10
C THR A 151 9.84 10.50 -6.18
N GLU A 152 10.89 11.20 -5.77
CA GLU A 152 11.90 11.74 -6.68
C GLU A 152 13.02 10.73 -6.95
N CYS A 153 13.62 10.81 -8.15
CA CYS A 153 14.76 9.95 -8.49
C CYS A 153 16.06 10.75 -8.47
N GLU A 154 17.02 10.28 -7.68
CA GLU A 154 18.38 10.80 -7.65
C GLU A 154 19.40 9.73 -8.11
N GLU A 155 20.44 10.16 -8.85
CA GLU A 155 21.57 9.31 -9.21
C GLU A 155 22.62 9.47 -8.09
N THR A 156 22.74 8.49 -7.19
CA THR A 156 23.63 8.54 -6.02
C THR A 156 24.21 7.16 -5.71
N THR A 157 25.14 7.03 -4.76
CA THR A 157 25.68 5.72 -4.39
C THR A 157 24.64 4.86 -3.66
N ALA A 158 24.80 3.52 -3.71
CA ALA A 158 23.88 2.60 -3.04
C ALA A 158 23.79 2.81 -1.52
N ASP A 159 24.92 3.16 -0.90
CA ASP A 159 25.00 3.41 0.55
C ASP A 159 24.30 4.73 0.92
N GLU A 160 24.50 5.78 0.13
CA GLU A 160 23.88 7.09 0.32
C GLU A 160 22.37 7.02 0.12
N CYS A 161 21.92 6.32 -0.93
CA CYS A 161 20.50 6.04 -1.15
C CYS A 161 19.83 5.38 0.07
N THR A 162 20.49 4.40 0.68
CA THR A 162 19.96 3.71 1.87
C THR A 162 20.00 4.62 3.10
N ALA A 163 21.04 5.44 3.24
CA ALA A 163 21.20 6.37 4.35
C ALA A 163 20.12 7.47 4.36
N GLU A 164 19.65 7.88 3.18
CA GLU A 164 18.57 8.83 2.98
C GLU A 164 17.17 8.19 3.03
N GLY A 165 17.08 6.89 3.33
CA GLY A 165 15.79 6.18 3.40
C GLY A 165 15.17 5.84 2.04
N GLY A 166 15.94 5.99 0.95
CA GLY A 166 15.50 5.73 -0.41
C GLY A 166 15.42 4.27 -0.82
N THR A 167 14.68 4.03 -1.90
CA THR A 167 14.63 2.74 -2.58
C THR A 167 15.65 2.68 -3.71
N ASN A 168 16.62 1.79 -3.59
CA ASN A 168 17.64 1.55 -4.61
C ASN A 168 17.07 0.73 -5.79
N MET A 169 16.96 1.36 -6.96
CA MET A 169 16.49 0.76 -8.22
C MET A 169 17.60 0.15 -9.07
N GLY A 170 18.83 0.11 -8.55
CA GLY A 170 20.01 -0.43 -9.20
C GLY A 170 20.64 0.51 -10.22
N THR A 171 21.63 0.00 -10.95
CA THR A 171 22.39 0.78 -11.93
C THR A 171 21.51 1.25 -13.09
N GLY A 172 21.64 2.51 -13.48
CA GLY A 172 20.93 3.09 -14.62
C GLY A 172 20.88 4.59 -14.47
N SER A 173 19.88 5.23 -15.07
CA SER A 173 19.75 6.68 -15.00
C SER A 173 18.34 7.06 -14.59
N CYS A 174 18.19 8.17 -13.88
CA CYS A 174 16.89 8.73 -13.50
C CYS A 174 16.10 9.30 -14.70
N PHE A 175 16.49 9.00 -15.92
CA PHE A 175 15.84 9.44 -17.14
C PHE A 175 15.47 8.26 -18.07
N PRO A 176 14.17 8.03 -18.35
CA PRO A 176 13.00 8.64 -17.70
C PRO A 176 12.96 8.30 -16.20
N ASN A 177 12.18 9.05 -15.40
CA ASN A 177 12.06 8.76 -13.96
C ASN A 177 11.62 7.28 -13.77
N PRO A 178 12.49 6.42 -13.21
CA PRO A 178 12.20 4.99 -13.00
C PRO A 178 11.41 4.76 -11.71
N CYS A 179 11.33 5.76 -10.83
CA CYS A 179 10.66 5.63 -9.56
C CYS A 179 9.17 5.43 -9.79
N PRO A 180 8.56 4.48 -9.07
CA PRO A 180 7.13 4.35 -9.12
C PRO A 180 6.56 5.69 -8.68
N THR A 181 5.83 6.40 -9.55
CA THR A 181 4.82 7.31 -9.02
C THR A 181 3.97 6.40 -8.16
N SER A 182 4.10 6.48 -6.83
CA SER A 182 3.27 5.67 -5.94
C SER A 182 1.86 5.81 -6.49
N PRO A 183 1.24 4.73 -7.01
CA PRO A 183 -0.18 4.81 -7.26
C PRO A 183 -0.76 5.25 -5.92
N PRO A 184 -1.66 6.25 -5.87
CA PRO A 184 -2.37 6.51 -4.62
C PRO A 184 -2.85 5.13 -4.18
N THR A 185 -2.34 4.64 -3.03
CA THR A 185 -2.87 3.40 -2.46
C THR A 185 -4.36 3.64 -2.45
N PRO A 186 -5.17 2.81 -3.13
CA PRO A 186 -6.57 3.16 -3.32
C PRO A 186 -7.13 3.37 -1.92
N ASP A 187 -7.55 4.61 -1.65
CA ASP A 187 -8.06 4.96 -0.35
C ASP A 187 -9.23 4.03 -0.06
N ILE A 188 -9.15 3.42 1.10
CA ILE A 188 -10.24 2.62 1.63
C ILE A 188 -11.08 3.53 2.51
N GLN A 189 -12.35 3.21 2.64
CA GLN A 189 -13.17 3.70 3.71
C GLN A 189 -12.68 3.05 5.02
N CYS A 190 -12.11 3.84 5.92
CA CYS A 190 -11.67 3.40 7.24
C CYS A 190 -12.63 3.92 8.30
N CYS A 191 -13.17 3.01 9.13
CA CYS A 191 -13.99 3.39 10.26
C CYS A 191 -13.16 3.47 11.53
N GLU A 192 -12.92 4.68 12.00
CA GLU A 192 -12.11 4.92 13.19
C GLU A 192 -13.01 5.09 14.42
N PRO A 193 -12.59 4.58 15.59
CA PRO A 193 -13.33 4.80 16.82
C PRO A 193 -13.08 6.22 17.35
N ASP A 194 -14.12 7.06 17.42
CA ASP A 194 -14.09 8.35 18.11
C ASP A 194 -15.07 8.39 19.29
N GLU A 195 -14.92 9.37 20.20
CA GLU A 195 -15.78 9.55 21.38
C GLU A 195 -17.24 9.88 21.00
N ASP A 196 -17.48 10.47 19.82
CA ASP A 196 -18.82 10.79 19.31
C ASP A 196 -19.41 9.68 18.39
N GLY A 197 -18.68 8.58 18.16
CA GLY A 197 -19.08 7.43 17.33
C GLY A 197 -18.10 7.11 16.20
N PRO A 198 -18.29 6.01 15.45
CA PRO A 198 -17.34 5.63 14.42
C PRO A 198 -17.37 6.57 13.21
N GLU A 199 -16.24 7.19 12.91
CA GLU A 199 -16.05 8.16 11.82
C GLU A 199 -15.38 7.52 10.61
N CYS A 200 -15.74 7.98 9.40
CA CYS A 200 -15.19 7.43 8.17
C CYS A 200 -14.12 8.35 7.61
N GLU A 201 -12.91 7.81 7.41
CA GLU A 201 -11.79 8.48 6.76
C GLU A 201 -11.33 7.69 5.51
N GLU A 202 -11.08 8.37 4.40
CA GLU A 202 -10.51 7.78 3.18
C GLU A 202 -8.98 7.76 3.33
N LYS A 203 -8.41 6.61 3.71
CA LYS A 203 -6.96 6.45 3.93
C LYS A 203 -6.45 5.09 3.43
N SER A 204 -5.14 4.84 3.47
CA SER A 204 -4.62 3.52 3.08
C SER A 204 -5.03 2.43 4.08
N ALA A 205 -5.10 1.18 3.61
CA ALA A 205 -5.42 0.04 4.49
C ALA A 205 -4.40 -0.17 5.63
N ALA A 206 -3.16 0.25 5.40
CA ALA A 206 -2.10 0.18 6.40
C ALA A 206 -2.30 1.21 7.51
N GLU A 207 -2.61 2.46 7.15
CA GLU A 207 -2.89 3.55 8.10
C GLU A 207 -4.15 3.26 8.92
N CYS A 208 -5.23 2.81 8.26
CA CYS A 208 -6.46 2.40 8.95
C CYS A 208 -6.21 1.34 10.04
N SER A 209 -5.33 0.38 9.74
CA SER A 209 -4.98 -0.66 10.72
C SER A 209 -4.09 -0.12 11.84
N ALA A 210 -3.23 0.86 11.55
CA ALA A 210 -2.35 1.50 12.53
C ALA A 210 -3.13 2.36 13.53
N ASP A 211 -4.18 3.01 13.05
CA ASP A 211 -5.07 3.86 13.85
C ASP A 211 -6.15 3.05 14.60
N GLY A 212 -6.16 1.72 14.42
CA GLY A 212 -7.11 0.81 15.08
C GLY A 212 -8.51 0.81 14.44
N GLY A 213 -8.64 1.35 13.23
CA GLY A 213 -9.88 1.41 12.47
C GLY A 213 -10.24 0.11 11.76
N VAL A 214 -11.49 0.05 11.30
CA VAL A 214 -12.06 -1.07 10.55
C VAL A 214 -12.07 -0.73 9.05
N ASN A 215 -11.40 -1.57 8.27
CA ASN A 215 -11.35 -1.44 6.81
C ASN A 215 -12.68 -1.86 6.16
N MET A 216 -13.39 -0.91 5.54
CA MET A 216 -14.65 -1.13 4.83
C MET A 216 -14.48 -1.39 3.32
N GLY A 217 -13.23 -1.40 2.83
CA GLY A 217 -12.88 -1.59 1.43
C GLY A 217 -12.85 -0.27 0.65
N THR A 218 -12.74 -0.38 -0.67
CA THR A 218 -12.70 0.77 -1.58
C THR A 218 -14.07 1.44 -1.71
N GLY A 219 -14.15 2.76 -1.59
CA GLY A 219 -15.40 3.53 -1.72
C GLY A 219 -15.23 4.95 -1.18
N SER A 220 -16.33 5.71 -1.07
CA SER A 220 -16.33 7.08 -0.53
C SER A 220 -16.96 7.18 0.85
N CYS A 221 -16.44 8.02 1.74
CA CYS A 221 -17.00 8.20 3.08
C CYS A 221 -18.34 8.97 3.13
N GLU A 222 -18.87 9.38 1.96
CA GLU A 222 -20.21 9.93 1.83
C GLU A 222 -21.13 9.00 1.03
N PRO A 223 -22.28 8.57 1.59
CA PRO A 223 -22.72 8.71 3.00
C PRO A 223 -21.89 7.83 3.96
N ASN A 224 -21.74 8.25 5.23
CA ASN A 224 -20.88 7.56 6.21
C ASN A 224 -21.25 6.06 6.35
N PRO A 225 -20.39 5.14 5.87
CA PRO A 225 -20.64 3.70 5.94
C PRO A 225 -20.47 3.12 7.35
N CYS A 226 -19.77 3.82 8.24
CA CYS A 226 -19.46 3.40 9.60
C CYS A 226 -20.66 3.47 10.55
N ALA A 227 -21.62 4.33 10.24
CA ALA A 227 -22.90 4.41 10.96
C ALA A 227 -23.84 3.23 10.67
N SER A 228 -23.55 2.40 9.65
CA SER A 228 -24.40 1.30 9.20
C SER A 228 -23.83 -0.07 9.54
N THR A 229 -23.25 -0.25 10.73
CA THR A 229 -23.23 -1.58 11.31
C THR A 229 -24.60 -1.78 11.95
N PRO A 230 -25.59 -2.43 11.30
CA PRO A 230 -26.81 -2.78 12.00
C PRO A 230 -26.37 -3.55 13.26
N PRO A 231 -26.98 -3.27 14.44
CA PRO A 231 -26.73 -4.11 15.59
C PRO A 231 -26.91 -5.56 15.12
N ASN A 232 -25.98 -6.42 15.53
CA ASN A 232 -26.01 -7.87 15.34
C ASN A 232 -27.20 -8.46 16.11
N THR A 233 -28.38 -8.00 15.73
CA THR A 233 -29.68 -8.26 16.29
C THR A 233 -30.05 -9.65 15.83
N VAL A 234 -29.99 -10.56 16.79
CA VAL A 234 -30.43 -11.92 16.66
C VAL A 234 -31.84 -12.02 17.22
N ARG A 235 -32.56 -13.05 16.79
CA ARG A 235 -33.78 -13.46 17.48
C ARG A 235 -33.37 -14.18 18.75
N CYS A 236 -33.79 -13.67 19.89
CA CYS A 236 -33.53 -14.19 21.20
C CYS A 236 -34.77 -14.84 21.76
N CYS A 237 -34.66 -16.08 22.21
CA CYS A 237 -35.74 -16.78 22.91
C CYS A 237 -35.48 -16.73 24.41
N ILE A 238 -36.27 -15.95 25.13
CA ILE A 238 -36.18 -15.77 26.58
C ILE A 238 -37.28 -16.62 27.23
N SER A 239 -36.94 -17.35 28.29
CA SER A 239 -37.90 -18.11 29.10
C SER A 239 -38.03 -17.38 30.44
N GLU A 240 -39.24 -17.08 30.91
CA GLU A 240 -39.46 -16.22 32.09
C GLU A 240 -39.15 -16.89 33.46
N ASP A 241 -38.54 -18.07 33.48
CA ASP A 241 -38.52 -18.93 34.69
C ASP A 241 -37.30 -18.79 35.63
N GLU A 242 -36.40 -17.81 35.47
CA GLU A 242 -35.24 -17.67 36.38
C GLU A 242 -34.96 -16.23 36.87
N GLN A 243 -35.95 -15.58 37.50
CA GLN A 243 -35.67 -14.58 38.54
C GLN A 243 -35.60 -15.27 39.90
N GLY A 244 -34.54 -16.04 40.12
CA GLY A 244 -34.15 -16.54 41.44
C GLY A 244 -33.42 -15.44 42.21
N GLU A 245 -34.06 -14.95 43.28
CA GLU A 245 -33.54 -13.98 44.26
C GLU A 245 -32.13 -14.36 44.75
N GLN A 246 -31.14 -13.48 44.52
CA GLN A 246 -29.84 -13.54 45.21
C GLN A 246 -29.98 -12.78 46.53
N ASP A 247 -30.32 -13.49 47.60
CA ASP A 247 -30.21 -12.99 48.96
C ASP A 247 -28.76 -13.21 49.46
N ASP A 248 -28.02 -12.11 49.54
CA ASP A 248 -26.75 -11.99 50.24
C ASP A 248 -26.97 -12.09 51.76
N GLU A 249 -26.48 -13.17 52.40
CA GLU A 249 -26.16 -13.14 53.84
C GLU A 249 -24.74 -13.67 54.12
N GLN A 250 -23.97 -12.77 54.72
CA GLN A 250 -22.58 -12.86 55.11
C GLN A 250 -22.50 -13.25 56.59
N GLU A 251 -21.85 -14.35 56.98
CA GLU A 251 -21.24 -14.49 58.32
C GLU A 251 -20.06 -15.51 58.38
N ASP A 252 -18.91 -14.97 58.79
CA ASP A 252 -17.86 -15.47 59.70
C ASP A 252 -17.41 -16.95 59.81
N GLY A 253 -16.08 -17.16 59.69
CA GLY A 253 -15.33 -18.09 60.58
C GLY A 253 -14.19 -18.92 59.95
N PRO A 254 -13.07 -19.19 60.65
CA PRO A 254 -11.74 -19.21 60.02
C PRO A 254 -11.06 -20.58 59.78
N GLN A 255 -9.95 -20.47 59.03
CA GLN A 255 -8.90 -21.43 58.62
C GLN A 255 -8.62 -22.62 59.56
N THR A 256 -8.22 -23.78 58.98
CA THR A 256 -6.92 -24.46 59.26
C THR A 256 -6.69 -25.77 58.47
N VAL A 257 -5.59 -25.80 57.71
CA VAL A 257 -4.57 -26.86 57.47
C VAL A 257 -4.90 -28.36 57.21
N LEU A 258 -4.41 -28.82 56.03
CA LEU A 258 -3.50 -29.96 55.78
C LEU A 258 -3.98 -31.44 55.96
N ARG A 259 -4.01 -32.19 54.84
CA ARG A 259 -3.34 -33.52 54.58
C ARG A 259 -4.20 -34.58 53.84
N LYS A 260 -3.77 -34.90 52.62
CA LYS A 260 -3.22 -36.20 52.13
C LYS A 260 -3.91 -37.54 52.52
N LYS A 261 -4.27 -38.28 51.46
CA LYS A 261 -4.16 -39.75 51.21
C LYS A 261 -5.25 -40.72 51.73
N ARG A 262 -5.69 -41.55 50.76
CA ARG A 262 -5.87 -43.03 50.75
C ARG A 262 -7.30 -43.63 50.75
N HIS A 263 -7.54 -44.38 49.66
CA HIS A 263 -8.05 -45.76 49.51
C HIS A 263 -9.06 -46.39 50.49
N GLY A 264 -10.09 -46.99 49.88
CA GLY A 264 -10.83 -48.19 50.34
C GLY A 264 -12.15 -47.87 51.02
N ALA A 265 -13.22 -48.65 50.98
CA ALA A 265 -13.61 -49.86 50.26
C ALA A 265 -15.13 -50.05 50.47
N ARG A 266 -15.76 -50.95 49.69
CA ARG A 266 -16.91 -51.84 50.06
C ARG A 266 -18.22 -51.17 50.53
N SER A 267 -19.34 -51.24 49.79
CA SER A 267 -20.25 -52.38 49.55
C SER A 267 -20.85 -53.03 50.81
N THR A 268 -22.16 -52.79 51.03
CA THR A 268 -23.20 -53.65 51.68
C THR A 268 -24.54 -52.88 51.63
N ARG A 269 -25.49 -53.21 50.74
CA ARG A 269 -26.71 -54.07 50.89
C ARG A 269 -27.68 -53.79 52.08
N VAL A 270 -28.87 -53.25 51.73
CA VAL A 270 -30.27 -53.75 51.97
C VAL A 270 -30.81 -53.71 53.44
N PRO A 271 -32.15 -53.65 53.73
CA PRO A 271 -33.38 -53.34 52.97
C PRO A 271 -34.22 -52.19 53.56
N VAL A 272 -35.23 -51.70 52.82
CA VAL A 272 -36.42 -51.06 53.43
C VAL A 272 -37.65 -51.80 52.92
N SER A 273 -38.50 -52.19 53.86
CA SER A 273 -39.70 -53.00 53.70
C SER A 273 -40.92 -52.22 54.16
N LEU A 274 -42.00 -52.36 53.38
CA LEU A 274 -43.42 -52.13 53.71
C LEU A 274 -43.82 -50.70 54.12
N ALA A 275 -44.49 -49.95 53.22
CA ALA A 275 -45.95 -49.96 53.00
C ALA A 275 -46.73 -49.21 54.09
N LYS A 276 -47.54 -48.21 53.71
CA LYS A 276 -49.02 -48.30 53.69
C LYS A 276 -49.73 -46.92 53.57
N ASP A 277 -50.66 -46.86 52.61
CA ASP A 277 -51.94 -46.11 52.50
C ASP A 277 -51.96 -44.55 52.55
N LYS A 278 -52.37 -43.90 51.44
CA LYS A 278 -53.71 -43.28 51.14
C LYS A 278 -53.94 -41.97 51.94
N ASP A 279 -54.24 -40.83 51.34
CA ASP A 279 -55.44 -40.42 50.59
C ASP A 279 -55.10 -39.21 49.66
N GLU A 280 -55.55 -39.17 48.40
CA GLU A 280 -56.57 -38.23 47.86
C GLU A 280 -56.40 -36.76 48.28
N ASP A 281 -55.89 -35.91 47.35
CA ASP A 281 -56.40 -34.55 47.08
C ASP A 281 -55.84 -34.08 45.72
N GLU A 282 -56.75 -33.74 44.81
CA GLU A 282 -56.50 -33.09 43.53
C GLU A 282 -56.23 -31.61 43.78
N ASP A 283 -55.05 -31.12 43.39
CA ASP A 283 -54.80 -29.73 42.97
C ASP A 283 -53.69 -29.80 41.90
N ASP A 284 -54.10 -30.19 40.69
CA ASP A 284 -53.32 -30.23 39.45
C ASP A 284 -53.34 -28.81 38.84
N ASP A 285 -52.58 -27.89 39.43
CA ASP A 285 -52.13 -26.67 38.73
C ASP A 285 -50.71 -26.98 38.21
N ARG A 286 -50.66 -27.75 37.11
CA ARG A 286 -49.45 -27.84 36.30
C ARG A 286 -49.09 -26.43 35.86
N ASP A 287 -48.02 -25.88 36.41
CA ASP A 287 -47.17 -24.89 35.73
C ASP A 287 -46.89 -25.42 34.32
N HIS A 288 -47.73 -25.02 33.36
CA HIS A 288 -47.34 -25.09 31.96
C HIS A 288 -46.37 -23.93 31.79
N PRO A 289 -45.08 -24.19 31.54
CA PRO A 289 -44.17 -23.10 31.19
C PRO A 289 -44.76 -22.41 29.97
N GLU A 290 -44.97 -21.10 30.08
CA GLU A 290 -45.43 -20.29 28.96
C GLU A 290 -44.41 -20.44 27.81
N PRO A 291 -44.86 -20.47 26.55
CA PRO A 291 -43.95 -20.64 25.43
C PRO A 291 -42.92 -19.50 25.42
N PRO A 292 -41.62 -19.78 25.20
CA PRO A 292 -40.59 -18.76 25.21
C PRO A 292 -40.90 -17.65 24.20
N GLU A 293 -40.77 -16.41 24.64
CA GLU A 293 -41.03 -15.23 23.82
C GLU A 293 -39.82 -14.93 22.93
N CYS A 294 -40.09 -14.46 21.71
CA CYS A 294 -39.05 -14.06 20.76
C CYS A 294 -38.88 -12.55 20.75
N GLU A 295 -37.70 -12.07 21.14
CA GLU A 295 -37.31 -10.67 21.02
C GLU A 295 -36.14 -10.48 20.06
N GLN A 296 -36.06 -9.32 19.42
CA GLN A 296 -34.94 -8.95 18.56
C GLN A 296 -33.91 -8.15 19.38
N LEU A 297 -32.86 -8.84 19.86
CA LEU A 297 -31.83 -8.30 20.73
C LEU A 297 -30.43 -8.53 20.15
N THR A 298 -29.42 -7.81 20.62
CA THR A 298 -28.03 -8.15 20.25
C THR A 298 -27.65 -9.51 20.82
N ALA A 299 -26.69 -10.22 20.20
CA ALA A 299 -26.25 -11.53 20.69
C ALA A 299 -25.71 -11.49 22.15
N ALA A 300 -25.08 -10.38 22.53
CA ALA A 300 -24.61 -10.15 23.89
C ALA A 300 -25.79 -9.97 24.86
N HIS A 301 -26.71 -9.07 24.55
CA HIS A 301 -27.89 -8.79 25.39
C HIS A 301 -28.81 -10.00 25.53
N CYS A 302 -28.94 -10.79 24.46
CA CYS A 302 -29.67 -12.05 24.51
C CYS A 302 -29.10 -13.02 25.55
N SER A 303 -27.78 -13.07 25.67
CA SER A 303 -27.11 -13.94 26.64
C SER A 303 -27.17 -13.38 28.07
N GLU A 304 -27.20 -12.05 28.21
CA GLU A 304 -27.37 -11.36 29.50
C GLU A 304 -28.76 -11.59 30.09
N GLU A 305 -29.80 -11.62 29.25
CA GLU A 305 -31.18 -11.95 29.64
C GLU A 305 -31.42 -13.47 29.78
N GLY A 306 -30.38 -14.29 29.78
CA GLY A 306 -30.48 -15.75 29.89
C GLY A 306 -31.14 -16.44 28.68
N GLY A 307 -31.34 -15.72 27.58
CA GLY A 307 -32.00 -16.20 26.38
C GLY A 307 -31.08 -16.99 25.43
N THR A 308 -31.71 -17.71 24.49
CA THR A 308 -31.00 -18.47 23.44
C THR A 308 -31.07 -17.74 22.09
N ALA A 309 -29.91 -17.42 21.52
CA ALA A 309 -29.81 -16.78 20.21
C ALA A 309 -30.04 -17.77 19.06
N ILE A 310 -31.04 -17.55 18.22
CA ILE A 310 -31.37 -18.39 17.04
C ILE A 310 -30.95 -17.72 15.71
N GLY A 311 -30.03 -16.77 15.79
CA GLY A 311 -29.49 -16.07 14.61
C GLY A 311 -30.43 -15.01 14.01
N PRO A 312 -30.07 -14.43 12.86
CA PRO A 312 -30.77 -13.29 12.27
C PRO A 312 -32.14 -13.68 11.69
N GLY A 313 -33.12 -12.77 11.76
CA GLY A 313 -34.45 -12.96 11.16
C GLY A 313 -35.57 -12.23 11.91
N SER A 314 -36.82 -12.46 11.51
CA SER A 314 -38.02 -11.93 12.20
C SER A 314 -38.53 -12.90 13.29
N CYS A 315 -39.16 -12.35 14.34
CA CYS A 315 -39.84 -13.07 15.41
C CYS A 315 -41.30 -13.45 15.07
N GLU A 316 -41.75 -13.17 13.84
CA GLU A 316 -43.07 -13.59 13.36
C GLU A 316 -42.96 -14.55 12.15
N PRO A 317 -43.57 -15.76 12.22
CA PRO A 317 -44.15 -16.39 13.41
C PRO A 317 -43.08 -16.76 14.46
N ASN A 318 -43.45 -16.84 15.76
CA ASN A 318 -42.50 -17.08 16.86
C ASN A 318 -41.67 -18.37 16.58
N PRO A 319 -40.35 -18.27 16.34
CA PRO A 319 -39.51 -19.44 16.06
C PRO A 319 -39.15 -20.24 17.32
N CYS A 320 -39.37 -19.68 18.51
CA CYS A 320 -39.02 -20.27 19.80
C CYS A 320 -39.94 -21.44 20.17
N VAL A 321 -41.18 -21.48 19.65
CA VAL A 321 -42.14 -22.57 19.91
C VAL A 321 -41.90 -23.83 19.07
N SER A 322 -40.97 -23.79 18.11
CA SER A 322 -40.75 -24.89 17.14
C SER A 322 -39.34 -25.48 17.18
N SER A 323 -38.49 -25.11 18.14
CA SER A 323 -37.14 -25.64 18.22
C SER A 323 -37.12 -26.97 19.00
N PRO A 324 -36.90 -28.13 18.37
CA PRO A 324 -36.63 -29.35 19.12
C PRO A 324 -35.26 -29.20 19.78
N SER A 325 -35.24 -28.99 21.09
CA SER A 325 -34.04 -29.14 21.91
C SER A 325 -33.42 -30.52 21.63
N GLY A 326 -32.30 -30.54 20.90
CA GLY A 326 -31.49 -31.74 20.73
C GLY A 326 -31.02 -32.03 19.31
N ALA A 327 -30.12 -31.21 18.76
CA ALA A 327 -29.22 -31.64 17.68
C ALA A 327 -27.97 -30.77 17.60
N PHE A 328 -27.10 -30.84 18.60
CA PHE A 328 -25.66 -30.54 18.43
C PHE A 328 -24.87 -31.82 18.67
N LEU A 329 -24.71 -32.61 17.59
CA LEU A 329 -23.63 -33.59 17.43
C LEU A 329 -23.29 -33.67 15.93
N ASN A 330 -22.34 -32.83 15.48
CA ASN A 330 -21.04 -33.25 14.94
C ASN A 330 -20.19 -32.03 14.59
#